data_AF-A0A7Y4NR71-F1
#
_entry.id   AF-A0A7Y4NR71-F1
#
_cell.length_a   1.000
_cell.length_b   1.000
_cell.length_c   1.000
_cell.angle_alpha   90.00
_cell.angle_beta   90.00
_cell.angle_gamma   90.00
#
_symmetry.space_group_name_H-M   'P 1'
#
loop_
_entity.id
_entity.type
_entity.pdbx_description
1 polymer ?
#
loop_
_entity_poly.entity_id
_entity_poly.type
_entity_poly.pdbx_seq_one_letter_code
_entity_poly.pdbx_strand_id
1 'polypeptide(L)'
;MAIVVGTDFSEHSQEAVRVAAALARKTGVTLSLVHVTEPGMLRRDWPAERGGAISDLEQRLEAEAATLRGEGLTVEPRVLLGIPDEVLVAHAGQLRARMIVTAALGWRSEKRWRLGSVPARVAQAAHCPFLMVRLAAPFLEWCQGQRPLRVTVGDDFSHSAEVALRWLPELRRAGPIELTVAHVYNPATEYGRLGLYRASGGTPGIESILERDLRERLERIGEPRAELRMALGYGSVVEPLGTLAQEAKADLLLLGTHQRRGMRRMRHGSVSLPSLQVAPVAAVACVPVEGPREAPVAMDIPSIQRVLVSTDFSPLANLAIPHALSLLPRGGELVLAHVIESPLPIVYVDFWPAVTLGDMGDEAEVRRELEALVPGDAERRGVTVRVELLSGIQAAQALCQAAERYGADIVCLGSHGRTGVRRAVLGSVAQEVVARSRRPVLVVKHPALP
;
A
#
# COMPACT_ATOMS: atom_id res chain seq x y z
N MET A 1 27.31 4.63 -5.46
CA MET A 1 26.24 3.71 -5.00
C MET A 1 26.37 2.42 -5.79
N ALA A 2 26.08 1.28 -5.18
CA ALA A 2 26.30 -0.04 -5.79
C ALA A 2 25.03 -0.90 -5.78
N ILE A 3 24.98 -1.92 -6.64
CA ILE A 3 24.08 -3.07 -6.51
C ILE A 3 24.89 -4.20 -5.88
N VAL A 4 24.41 -4.75 -4.76
CA VAL A 4 25.05 -5.91 -4.11
C VAL A 4 24.35 -7.17 -4.60
N VAL A 5 25.09 -8.14 -5.14
CA VAL A 5 24.54 -9.45 -5.52
C VAL A 5 25.26 -10.56 -4.79
N GLY A 6 24.49 -11.45 -4.16
CA GLY A 6 25.00 -12.64 -3.51
C GLY A 6 25.07 -13.82 -4.48
N THR A 7 26.23 -14.48 -4.57
CA THR A 7 26.43 -15.70 -5.36
C THR A 7 26.94 -16.86 -4.50
N ASP A 8 26.39 -18.06 -4.73
CA ASP A 8 26.92 -19.32 -4.23
C ASP A 8 27.46 -20.20 -5.37
N PHE A 9 27.64 -19.59 -6.55
CA PHE A 9 28.05 -20.22 -7.80
C PHE A 9 27.11 -21.30 -8.35
N SER A 10 25.90 -21.43 -7.82
CA SER A 10 24.86 -22.29 -8.40
C SER A 10 24.24 -21.64 -9.65
N GLU A 11 23.63 -22.46 -10.52
CA GLU A 11 22.85 -21.95 -11.68
C GLU A 11 21.79 -20.93 -11.26
N HIS A 12 21.15 -21.13 -10.10
CA HIS A 12 20.18 -20.19 -9.55
C HIS A 12 20.82 -18.84 -9.20
N SER A 13 21.98 -18.85 -8.54
CA SER A 13 22.73 -17.62 -8.29
C SER A 13 23.17 -16.91 -9.57
N GLN A 14 23.45 -17.66 -10.64
CA GLN A 14 23.78 -17.10 -11.95
C GLN A 14 22.60 -16.37 -12.60
N GLU A 15 21.35 -16.78 -12.35
CA GLU A 15 20.17 -15.97 -12.74
C GLU A 15 20.20 -14.61 -12.04
N ALA A 16 20.45 -14.58 -10.73
CA ALA A 16 20.52 -13.34 -9.95
C ALA A 16 21.68 -12.43 -10.37
N VAL A 17 22.87 -12.99 -10.62
CA VAL A 17 24.04 -12.25 -11.11
C VAL A 17 23.76 -11.63 -12.47
N ARG A 18 23.15 -12.36 -13.41
CA ARG A 18 22.78 -11.82 -14.72
C ARG A 18 21.80 -10.64 -14.62
N VAL A 19 20.78 -10.75 -13.76
CA VAL A 19 19.84 -9.63 -13.53
C VAL A 19 20.55 -8.43 -12.89
N ALA A 20 21.35 -8.66 -11.84
CA ALA A 20 22.08 -7.59 -11.17
C ALA A 20 23.06 -6.87 -12.12
N ALA A 21 23.76 -7.62 -12.97
CA ALA A 21 24.64 -7.07 -13.99
C ALA A 21 23.87 -6.25 -15.04
N ALA A 22 22.74 -6.75 -15.54
CA ALA A 22 21.92 -6.02 -16.50
C ALA A 22 21.41 -4.68 -15.92
N LEU A 23 20.95 -4.69 -14.67
CA LEU A 23 20.53 -3.48 -13.94
C LEU A 23 21.71 -2.53 -13.70
N ALA A 24 22.86 -3.05 -13.28
CA ALA A 24 24.06 -2.26 -13.02
C ALA A 24 24.53 -1.54 -14.29
N ARG A 25 24.59 -2.25 -15.41
CA ARG A 25 24.92 -1.70 -16.74
C ARG A 25 23.96 -0.58 -17.13
N LYS A 26 22.65 -0.80 -16.98
CA LYS A 26 21.64 0.20 -17.34
C LYS A 26 21.66 1.45 -16.49
N THR A 27 21.94 1.30 -15.20
CA THR A 27 21.89 2.39 -14.23
C THR A 27 23.25 3.07 -14.02
N GLY A 28 24.32 2.54 -14.60
CA GLY A 28 25.69 3.07 -14.49
C GLY A 28 26.26 2.95 -13.08
N VAL A 29 25.87 1.93 -12.33
CA VAL A 29 26.32 1.72 -10.94
C VAL A 29 27.28 0.54 -10.84
N THR A 30 28.15 0.57 -9.83
CA THR A 30 29.06 -0.55 -9.54
C THR A 30 28.28 -1.79 -9.13
N LEU A 31 28.68 -2.95 -9.64
CA LEU A 31 28.20 -4.24 -9.18
C LEU A 31 29.15 -4.78 -8.11
N SER A 32 28.69 -4.91 -6.87
CA SER A 32 29.43 -5.63 -5.82
C SER A 32 29.02 -7.10 -5.84
N LEU A 33 29.90 -7.94 -6.37
CA LEU A 33 29.69 -9.39 -6.51
C LEU A 33 30.20 -10.07 -5.24
N VAL A 34 29.30 -10.64 -4.45
CA VAL A 34 29.63 -11.11 -3.09
C VAL A 34 29.42 -12.61 -2.97
N HIS A 35 30.45 -13.32 -2.54
CA HIS A 35 30.33 -14.69 -2.03
C HIS A 35 30.48 -14.68 -0.52
N VAL A 36 29.59 -15.36 0.21
CA VAL A 36 29.71 -15.50 1.66
C VAL A 36 30.01 -16.96 2.01
N THR A 37 31.05 -17.17 2.81
CA THR A 37 31.41 -18.49 3.34
C THR A 37 31.37 -18.49 4.87
N GLU A 38 30.81 -19.56 5.44
CA GLU A 38 30.67 -19.72 6.89
C GLU A 38 31.95 -20.33 7.48
N PRO A 39 32.47 -19.82 8.62
CA PRO A 39 33.64 -20.40 9.29
C PRO A 39 33.49 -21.90 9.63
N GLY A 40 32.26 -22.38 9.85
CA GLY A 40 31.94 -23.77 10.19
C GLY A 40 31.75 -24.72 9.00
N MET A 41 31.71 -24.20 7.76
CA MET A 41 31.74 -25.03 6.54
C MET A 41 33.16 -25.56 6.24
N LEU A 42 34.17 -25.06 6.95
CA LEU A 42 35.46 -25.72 7.10
C LEU A 42 35.27 -26.96 8.01
N ARG A 43 34.86 -28.07 7.40
CA ARG A 43 34.62 -29.38 8.04
C ARG A 43 35.79 -29.83 8.94
N ARG A 44 35.51 -30.75 9.87
CA ARG A 44 36.50 -31.53 10.65
C ARG A 44 37.48 -32.34 9.79
N ASP A 45 37.12 -32.61 8.53
CA ASP A 45 37.95 -33.29 7.53
C ASP A 45 38.62 -32.29 6.55
N TRP A 46 38.56 -30.98 6.85
CA TRP A 46 39.17 -29.93 6.03
C TRP A 46 40.67 -29.83 6.37
N PRO A 47 41.58 -30.07 5.40
CA PRO A 47 43.01 -30.04 5.67
C PRO A 47 43.42 -28.69 6.24
N ALA A 48 44.28 -28.73 7.26
CA ALA A 48 44.77 -27.57 8.01
C ALA A 48 45.68 -26.61 7.20
N GLU A 49 45.58 -26.60 5.88
CA GLU A 49 46.31 -25.72 4.97
C GLU A 49 45.49 -24.44 4.77
N ARG A 50 45.67 -23.48 5.69
CA ARG A 50 44.94 -22.19 5.80
C ARG A 50 45.14 -21.19 4.65
N GLY A 51 45.46 -21.63 3.43
CA GLY A 51 45.69 -20.73 2.28
C GLY A 51 44.91 -21.06 1.00
N GLY A 52 44.60 -22.34 0.74
CA GLY A 52 44.02 -22.76 -0.55
C GLY A 52 42.52 -22.45 -0.70
N ALA A 53 41.72 -22.77 0.32
CA ALA A 53 40.25 -22.75 0.24
C ALA A 53 39.62 -21.37 -0.06
N ILE A 54 40.11 -20.31 0.57
CA ILE A 54 39.60 -18.94 0.35
C ILE A 54 40.17 -18.40 -0.96
N SER A 55 41.44 -18.67 -1.25
CA SER A 55 42.09 -18.31 -2.53
C SER A 55 41.35 -18.92 -3.72
N ASP A 56 40.90 -20.17 -3.64
CA ASP A 56 40.11 -20.82 -4.70
C ASP A 56 38.75 -20.13 -4.92
N LEU A 57 38.08 -19.75 -3.83
CA LEU A 57 36.82 -19.00 -3.89
C LEU A 57 37.04 -17.60 -4.47
N GLU A 58 38.12 -16.92 -4.06
CA GLU A 58 38.51 -15.61 -4.58
C GLU A 58 38.84 -15.69 -6.08
N GLN A 59 39.60 -16.69 -6.51
CA GLN A 59 39.90 -16.92 -7.93
C GLN A 59 38.63 -17.19 -8.75
N ARG A 60 37.71 -18.01 -8.23
CA ARG A 60 36.45 -18.30 -8.92
C ARG A 60 35.55 -17.07 -9.02
N LEU A 61 35.46 -16.29 -7.94
CA LEU A 61 34.69 -15.04 -7.91
C LEU A 61 35.32 -13.97 -8.83
N GLU A 62 36.64 -13.89 -8.87
CA GLU A 62 37.39 -12.98 -9.74
C GLU A 62 37.23 -13.38 -11.21
N ALA A 63 37.20 -14.67 -11.56
CA ALA A 63 36.94 -15.12 -12.92
C ALA A 63 35.53 -14.72 -13.42
N GLU A 64 34.52 -14.84 -12.56
CA GLU A 64 33.16 -14.37 -12.84
C GLU A 64 33.12 -12.84 -12.98
N ALA A 65 33.79 -12.11 -12.08
CA ALA A 65 33.92 -10.67 -12.17
C ALA A 65 34.66 -10.22 -13.44
N ALA A 66 35.74 -10.88 -13.83
CA ALA A 66 36.51 -10.57 -15.02
C ALA A 66 35.66 -10.73 -16.29
N THR A 67 34.83 -11.77 -16.35
CA THR A 67 33.86 -11.98 -17.44
C THR A 67 32.91 -10.78 -17.54
N LEU A 68 32.30 -10.38 -16.42
CA LEU A 68 31.38 -9.24 -16.37
C LEU A 68 32.05 -7.89 -16.67
N ARG A 69 33.32 -7.70 -16.27
CA ARG A 69 34.11 -6.52 -16.64
C ARG A 69 34.40 -6.48 -18.15
N GLY A 70 34.65 -7.64 -18.77
CA GLY A 70 34.76 -7.77 -20.23
C GLY A 70 33.51 -7.33 -20.98
N GLU A 71 32.34 -7.40 -20.33
CA GLU A 71 31.06 -6.88 -20.85
C GLU A 71 30.81 -5.40 -20.51
N GLY A 72 31.84 -4.66 -20.06
CA GLY A 72 31.80 -3.22 -19.82
C GLY A 72 31.25 -2.80 -18.46
N LEU A 73 31.15 -3.70 -17.47
CA LEU A 73 30.73 -3.34 -16.12
C LEU A 73 31.90 -2.95 -15.20
N THR A 74 31.62 -2.08 -14.23
CA THR A 74 32.48 -1.93 -13.05
C THR A 74 32.06 -2.96 -11.99
N VAL A 75 32.92 -3.96 -11.75
CA VAL A 75 32.62 -5.08 -10.83
C VAL A 75 33.65 -5.17 -9.72
N GLU A 76 33.17 -5.22 -8.47
CA GLU A 76 33.96 -5.39 -7.26
C GLU A 76 33.63 -6.73 -6.58
N PRO A 77 34.45 -7.78 -6.79
CA PRO A 77 34.27 -9.07 -6.12
C PRO A 77 34.74 -9.01 -4.66
N ARG A 78 33.97 -9.66 -3.77
CA ARG A 78 34.28 -9.80 -2.35
C ARG A 78 33.92 -11.19 -1.85
N VAL A 79 34.89 -11.93 -1.31
CA VAL A 79 34.62 -13.10 -0.47
C VAL A 79 34.54 -12.61 0.98
N LEU A 80 33.40 -12.83 1.62
CA LEU A 80 33.15 -12.41 3.01
C LEU A 80 32.92 -13.61 3.92
N LEU A 81 33.32 -13.48 5.19
CA LEU A 81 33.16 -14.52 6.20
C LEU A 81 31.97 -14.21 7.10
N GLY A 82 31.07 -15.19 7.30
CA GLY A 82 29.98 -15.09 8.26
C GLY A 82 28.69 -15.75 7.78
N ILE A 83 27.56 -15.37 8.41
CA ILE A 83 26.23 -15.84 8.05
C ILE A 83 25.76 -15.06 6.80
N PRO A 84 25.40 -15.73 5.69
CA PRO A 84 25.15 -15.07 4.40
C PRO A 84 24.18 -13.88 4.44
N ASP A 85 23.02 -14.03 5.08
CA ASP A 85 22.03 -12.95 5.14
C ASP A 85 22.50 -11.75 5.97
N GLU A 86 23.14 -11.97 7.11
CA GLU A 86 23.66 -10.91 7.97
C GLU A 86 24.78 -10.13 7.27
N VAL A 87 25.70 -10.85 6.64
CA VAL A 87 26.85 -10.28 5.94
C VAL A 87 26.41 -9.49 4.70
N LEU A 88 25.50 -10.03 3.89
CA LEU A 88 24.98 -9.32 2.71
C LEU A 88 24.28 -8.02 3.11
N VAL A 89 23.45 -8.06 4.16
CA VAL A 89 22.77 -6.85 4.67
C VAL A 89 23.78 -5.87 5.24
N ALA A 90 24.76 -6.31 6.03
CA ALA A 90 25.77 -5.41 6.59
C ALA A 90 26.61 -4.73 5.49
N HIS A 91 27.08 -5.51 4.51
CA HIS A 91 27.86 -5.01 3.37
C HIS A 91 27.09 -4.01 2.51
N ALA A 92 25.81 -4.30 2.23
CA ALA A 92 24.93 -3.37 1.54
C ALA A 92 24.77 -2.03 2.28
N GLY A 93 24.76 -2.06 3.62
CA GLY A 93 24.70 -0.84 4.44
C GLY A 93 25.97 -0.01 4.37
N GLN A 94 27.13 -0.66 4.38
CA GLN A 94 28.43 0.00 4.23
C GLN A 94 28.54 0.71 2.88
N LEU A 95 28.09 0.06 1.80
CA LEU A 95 28.12 0.63 0.45
C LEU A 95 27.00 1.63 0.16
N ARG A 96 26.04 1.79 1.08
CA ARG A 96 24.75 2.47 0.83
C ARG A 96 24.16 1.97 -0.49
N ALA A 97 24.03 0.65 -0.60
CA ALA A 97 23.61 -0.02 -1.81
C ALA A 97 22.21 0.45 -2.25
N ARG A 98 22.01 0.56 -3.56
CA ARG A 98 20.68 0.84 -4.15
C ARG A 98 19.74 -0.34 -3.99
N MET A 99 20.29 -1.55 -4.01
CA MET A 99 19.55 -2.78 -3.76
C MET A 99 20.47 -3.95 -3.44
N ILE A 100 19.88 -4.98 -2.84
CA ILE A 100 20.46 -6.33 -2.70
C ILE A 100 19.73 -7.26 -3.66
N VAL A 101 20.47 -8.08 -4.41
CA VAL A 101 19.94 -9.08 -5.33
C VAL A 101 20.39 -10.47 -4.88
N THR A 102 19.47 -11.42 -4.79
CA THR A 102 19.80 -12.83 -4.54
C THR A 102 18.94 -13.74 -5.40
N ALA A 103 19.37 -14.99 -5.55
CA ALA A 103 18.51 -16.03 -6.10
C ALA A 103 17.45 -16.48 -5.10
N ALA A 104 16.34 -17.03 -5.59
CA ALA A 104 15.30 -17.63 -4.75
C ALA A 104 15.73 -18.96 -4.12
N LEU A 105 16.67 -19.67 -4.77
CA LEU A 105 17.23 -20.94 -4.35
C LEU A 105 18.76 -20.84 -4.29
N GLY A 106 19.38 -21.63 -3.41
CA GLY A 106 20.82 -21.84 -3.39
C GLY A 106 21.16 -23.31 -3.68
N TRP A 107 22.46 -23.62 -3.69
CA TRP A 107 23.02 -24.93 -4.04
C TRP A 107 22.49 -26.13 -3.22
N ARG A 108 21.87 -25.89 -2.05
CA ARG A 108 21.33 -26.94 -1.15
C ARG A 108 19.89 -27.38 -1.45
N SER A 109 19.20 -26.82 -2.45
CA SER A 109 17.76 -27.09 -2.68
C SER A 109 17.51 -27.84 -3.99
N GLU A 110 17.42 -29.17 -3.92
CA GLU A 110 17.12 -30.06 -5.08
C GLU A 110 15.62 -30.10 -5.46
N LYS A 111 14.73 -29.47 -4.68
CA LYS A 111 13.27 -29.49 -4.93
C LYS A 111 12.82 -28.16 -5.52
N ARG A 112 12.33 -28.18 -6.76
CA ARG A 112 11.71 -27.05 -7.47
C ARG A 112 10.70 -26.36 -6.53
N TRP A 113 10.92 -25.07 -6.25
CA TRP A 113 10.01 -24.11 -5.58
C TRP A 113 10.05 -23.94 -4.05
N ARG A 114 11.04 -24.44 -3.29
CA ARG A 114 11.18 -24.08 -1.85
C ARG A 114 12.18 -22.94 -1.60
N LEU A 115 11.69 -21.74 -1.25
CA LEU A 115 12.50 -20.56 -0.92
C LEU A 115 13.69 -20.89 0.00
N GLY A 116 14.89 -20.45 -0.36
CA GLY A 116 16.08 -20.57 0.48
C GLY A 116 15.97 -19.76 1.78
N SER A 117 16.68 -20.16 2.83
CA SER A 117 16.70 -19.42 4.10
C SER A 117 17.33 -18.03 3.98
N VAL A 118 18.32 -17.87 3.12
CA VAL A 118 19.04 -16.60 2.89
C VAL A 118 18.12 -15.52 2.31
N PRO A 119 17.46 -15.68 1.14
CA PRO A 119 16.57 -14.64 0.60
C PRO A 119 15.44 -14.27 1.55
N ALA A 120 14.88 -15.25 2.27
CA ALA A 120 13.86 -15.02 3.30
C ALA A 120 14.35 -14.08 4.43
N ARG A 121 15.58 -14.31 4.93
CA ARG A 121 16.17 -13.51 6.00
C ARG A 121 16.65 -12.14 5.51
N VAL A 122 17.24 -12.07 4.31
CA VAL A 122 17.60 -10.79 3.67
C VAL A 122 16.36 -9.91 3.49
N ALA A 123 15.25 -10.45 2.97
CA ALA A 123 14.00 -9.69 2.83
C ALA A 123 13.47 -9.10 4.14
N GLN A 124 13.74 -9.75 5.27
CA GLN A 124 13.33 -9.28 6.59
C GLN A 124 14.27 -8.22 7.16
N ALA A 125 15.56 -8.25 6.82
CA ALA A 125 16.60 -7.44 7.44
C ALA A 125 17.15 -6.30 6.54
N ALA A 126 16.93 -6.38 5.22
CA ALA A 126 17.45 -5.41 4.26
C ALA A 126 16.87 -4.00 4.47
N HIS A 127 17.76 -3.03 4.65
CA HIS A 127 17.41 -1.61 4.82
C HIS A 127 17.36 -0.85 3.49
N CYS A 128 17.59 -1.53 2.37
CA CYS A 128 17.43 -1.03 1.01
C CYS A 128 16.56 -2.03 0.20
N PRO A 129 16.04 -1.66 -0.98
CA PRO A 129 15.28 -2.57 -1.82
C PRO A 129 15.97 -3.92 -2.02
N PHE A 130 15.21 -5.01 -1.86
CA PHE A 130 15.69 -6.37 -2.03
C PHE A 130 14.99 -7.02 -3.24
N LEU A 131 15.75 -7.60 -4.17
CA LEU A 131 15.24 -8.30 -5.35
C LEU A 131 15.62 -9.78 -5.29
N MET A 132 14.61 -10.64 -5.20
CA MET A 132 14.77 -12.08 -5.29
C MET A 132 14.46 -12.56 -6.71
N VAL A 133 15.46 -13.14 -7.38
CA VAL A 133 15.37 -13.58 -8.78
C VAL A 133 15.15 -15.10 -8.86
N ARG A 134 14.21 -15.51 -9.71
CA ARG A 134 14.00 -16.91 -10.13
C ARG A 134 14.42 -17.12 -11.58
N LEU A 135 14.07 -16.19 -12.46
CA LEU A 135 14.33 -16.24 -13.90
C LEU A 135 14.83 -14.88 -14.39
N ALA A 136 15.98 -14.86 -15.04
CA ALA A 136 16.61 -13.64 -15.56
C ALA A 136 16.02 -13.20 -16.90
N ALA A 137 15.51 -14.13 -17.72
CA ALA A 137 15.11 -13.85 -19.10
C ALA A 137 14.22 -12.59 -19.25
N PRO A 138 13.13 -12.41 -18.48
CA PRO A 138 12.31 -11.19 -18.56
C PRO A 138 13.07 -9.89 -18.30
N PHE A 139 14.00 -9.89 -17.34
CA PHE A 139 14.81 -8.73 -17.00
C PHE A 139 15.86 -8.43 -18.06
N LEU A 140 16.43 -9.47 -18.68
CA LEU A 140 17.38 -9.33 -19.77
C LEU A 140 16.70 -8.77 -21.03
N GLU A 141 15.56 -9.33 -21.42
CA GLU A 141 14.72 -8.82 -22.54
C GLU A 141 14.36 -7.34 -22.32
N TRP A 142 13.95 -7.00 -21.08
CA TRP A 142 13.64 -5.64 -20.69
C TRP A 142 14.83 -4.69 -20.76
N CYS A 143 15.96 -5.06 -20.15
CA CYS A 143 17.18 -4.26 -20.22
C CYS A 143 17.72 -4.17 -21.66
N GLN A 144 17.45 -5.13 -22.52
CA GLN A 144 17.84 -5.05 -23.93
C GLN A 144 16.86 -4.20 -24.77
N GLY A 145 15.77 -3.71 -24.18
CA GLY A 145 14.77 -2.89 -24.85
C GLY A 145 13.84 -3.69 -25.78
N GLN A 146 13.78 -5.02 -25.63
CA GLN A 146 12.95 -5.89 -26.47
C GLN A 146 11.47 -5.78 -26.11
N ARG A 147 11.16 -5.57 -24.83
CA ARG A 147 9.79 -5.35 -24.32
C ARG A 147 9.80 -4.62 -22.97
N PRO A 148 8.69 -3.99 -22.54
CA PRO A 148 8.57 -3.48 -21.17
C PRO A 148 8.59 -4.62 -20.14
N LEU A 149 9.04 -4.31 -18.92
CA LEU A 149 8.90 -5.19 -17.77
C LEU A 149 7.46 -5.09 -17.26
N ARG A 150 6.76 -6.21 -17.14
CA ARG A 150 5.42 -6.26 -16.53
C ARG A 150 5.57 -6.34 -15.03
N VAL A 151 5.15 -5.28 -14.35
CA VAL A 151 5.29 -5.10 -12.90
C VAL A 151 3.90 -5.10 -12.27
N THR A 152 3.68 -6.03 -11.34
CA THR A 152 2.51 -5.99 -10.47
C THR A 152 2.92 -5.46 -9.10
N VAL A 153 2.24 -4.42 -8.62
CA VAL A 153 2.44 -3.88 -7.27
C VAL A 153 1.29 -4.32 -6.38
N GLY A 154 1.58 -4.95 -5.25
CA GLY A 154 0.57 -5.24 -4.23
C GLY A 154 0.27 -3.98 -3.42
N ASP A 155 -0.99 -3.53 -3.43
CA ASP A 155 -1.43 -2.35 -2.69
C ASP A 155 -2.54 -2.72 -1.69
N ASP A 156 -2.34 -2.38 -0.42
CA ASP A 156 -3.27 -2.57 0.70
C ASP A 156 -3.65 -1.22 1.38
N PHE A 157 -3.50 -0.11 0.65
CA PHE A 157 -3.58 1.27 1.11
C PHE A 157 -2.58 1.65 2.22
N SER A 158 -1.62 0.78 2.56
CA SER A 158 -0.62 1.08 3.57
C SER A 158 0.43 2.08 3.08
N HIS A 159 1.15 2.67 4.02
CA HIS A 159 2.34 3.46 3.73
C HIS A 159 3.44 2.63 3.05
N SER A 160 3.55 1.33 3.38
CA SER A 160 4.54 0.47 2.73
C SER A 160 4.23 0.23 1.25
N ALA A 161 2.96 0.05 0.90
CA ALA A 161 2.53 -0.02 -0.50
C ALA A 161 2.86 1.28 -1.25
N GLU A 162 2.65 2.44 -0.60
CA GLU A 162 3.04 3.74 -1.19
C GLU A 162 4.53 3.85 -1.45
N VAL A 163 5.37 3.41 -0.50
CA VAL A 163 6.82 3.40 -0.66
C VAL A 163 7.24 2.52 -1.84
N ALA A 164 6.59 1.36 -2.03
CA ALA A 164 6.83 0.50 -3.18
C ALA A 164 6.44 1.19 -4.50
N LEU A 165 5.27 1.84 -4.56
CA LEU A 165 4.83 2.62 -5.72
C LEU A 165 5.78 3.78 -6.04
N ARG A 166 6.24 4.51 -5.03
CA ARG A 166 7.21 5.61 -5.18
C ARG A 166 8.60 5.14 -5.60
N TRP A 167 8.89 3.85 -5.54
CA TRP A 167 10.13 3.26 -6.03
C TRP A 167 10.11 2.91 -7.53
N LEU A 168 8.94 2.92 -8.18
CA LEU A 168 8.81 2.66 -9.63
C LEU A 168 9.72 3.52 -10.53
N PRO A 169 9.98 4.82 -10.25
CA PRO A 169 10.93 5.61 -11.03
C PRO A 169 12.35 5.02 -11.05
N GLU A 170 12.77 4.32 -10.00
CA GLU A 170 14.07 3.64 -9.96
C GLU A 170 14.12 2.49 -10.97
N LEU A 171 13.06 1.69 -11.09
CA LEU A 171 12.95 0.66 -12.13
C LEU A 171 12.97 1.29 -13.52
N ARG A 172 12.25 2.41 -13.74
CA ARG A 172 12.21 3.09 -15.03
C ARG A 172 13.56 3.60 -15.53
N ARG A 173 14.57 3.69 -14.66
CA ARG A 173 15.96 3.99 -15.07
C ARG A 173 16.56 2.90 -15.96
N ALA A 174 16.08 1.66 -15.86
CA ALA A 174 16.59 0.55 -16.67
C ALA A 174 15.79 0.29 -17.95
N GLY A 175 14.51 0.69 -17.99
CA GLY A 175 13.67 0.60 -19.18
C GLY A 175 12.18 0.87 -18.90
N PRO A 176 11.32 0.84 -19.93
CA PRO A 176 9.88 1.06 -19.77
C PRO A 176 9.23 -0.06 -18.95
N ILE A 177 8.19 0.28 -18.20
CA ILE A 177 7.41 -0.68 -17.40
C ILE A 177 5.94 -0.65 -17.82
N GLU A 178 5.30 -1.81 -17.78
CA GLU A 178 3.85 -1.98 -17.84
C GLU A 178 3.37 -2.28 -16.42
N LEU A 179 2.48 -1.43 -15.89
CA LEU A 179 2.14 -1.42 -14.46
C LEU A 179 0.72 -1.91 -14.24
N THR A 180 0.60 -2.94 -13.39
CA THR A 180 -0.66 -3.38 -12.80
C THR A 180 -0.60 -3.17 -11.29
N VAL A 181 -1.63 -2.55 -10.70
CA VAL A 181 -1.78 -2.46 -9.25
C VAL A 181 -2.85 -3.46 -8.81
N ALA A 182 -2.43 -4.39 -7.96
CA ALA A 182 -3.24 -5.49 -7.46
C ALA A 182 -3.65 -5.22 -6.00
N HIS A 183 -4.97 -5.20 -5.76
CA HIS A 183 -5.53 -4.99 -4.44
C HIS A 183 -6.36 -6.20 -4.01
N VAL A 184 -6.06 -6.74 -2.84
CA VAL A 184 -6.83 -7.85 -2.25
C VAL A 184 -7.58 -7.32 -1.04
N TYR A 185 -8.90 -7.42 -1.06
CA TYR A 185 -9.75 -6.89 -0.01
C TYR A 185 -10.62 -7.96 0.65
N ASN A 186 -10.99 -7.71 1.90
CA ASN A 186 -11.93 -8.57 2.63
C ASN A 186 -13.32 -7.92 2.60
N PRO A 187 -14.32 -8.54 1.95
CA PRO A 187 -15.67 -7.98 1.86
C PRO A 187 -16.25 -7.59 3.22
N ALA A 188 -16.15 -8.45 4.24
CA ALA A 188 -16.75 -8.18 5.55
C ALA A 188 -16.12 -6.95 6.23
N THR A 189 -14.81 -6.76 6.04
CA THR A 189 -14.11 -5.57 6.55
C THR A 189 -14.57 -4.31 5.83
N GLU A 190 -14.68 -4.38 4.49
CA GLU A 190 -15.15 -3.25 3.68
C GLU A 190 -16.62 -2.93 3.92
N TYR A 191 -17.50 -3.93 4.07
CA TYR A 191 -18.90 -3.73 4.44
C TYR A 191 -19.04 -2.96 5.76
N GLY A 192 -18.23 -3.30 6.77
CA GLY A 192 -18.19 -2.59 8.05
C GLY A 192 -17.63 -1.17 7.94
N ARG A 193 -16.52 -1.00 7.22
CA ARG A 193 -15.89 0.31 6.99
C ARG A 193 -16.82 1.26 6.25
N LEU A 194 -17.49 0.75 5.22
CA LEU A 194 -18.33 1.52 4.31
C LEU A 194 -19.79 1.53 4.74
N GLY A 195 -20.20 0.81 5.78
CA GLY A 195 -21.59 0.79 6.24
C GLY A 195 -22.59 0.25 5.21
N LEU A 196 -22.14 -0.66 4.35
CA LEU A 196 -22.93 -1.14 3.21
C LEU A 196 -23.96 -2.22 3.58
N TYR A 197 -24.01 -2.67 4.84
CA TYR A 197 -25.03 -3.63 5.32
C TYR A 197 -26.47 -3.13 5.20
N ARG A 198 -26.66 -1.82 5.01
CA ARG A 198 -27.97 -1.15 4.89
C ARG A 198 -28.05 -0.24 3.66
N ALA A 199 -27.18 -0.46 2.67
CA ALA A 199 -27.14 0.37 1.47
C ALA A 199 -28.45 0.25 0.67
N SER A 200 -29.08 1.37 0.35
CA SER A 200 -30.25 1.46 -0.54
C SER A 200 -29.80 1.57 -2.00
N GLY A 201 -30.77 1.50 -2.92
CA GLY A 201 -30.52 1.62 -4.37
C GLY A 201 -29.76 2.91 -4.72
N GLY A 202 -28.71 2.77 -5.54
CA GLY A 202 -27.84 3.88 -5.96
C GLY A 202 -26.51 4.00 -5.20
N THR A 203 -26.31 3.23 -4.13
CA THR A 203 -25.02 3.19 -3.41
C THR A 203 -23.96 2.46 -4.24
N PRO A 204 -22.75 3.01 -4.45
CA PRO A 204 -21.67 2.33 -5.15
C PRO A 204 -21.28 1.00 -4.45
N GLY A 205 -21.02 -0.03 -5.24
CA GLY A 205 -20.48 -1.29 -4.74
C GLY A 205 -19.06 -1.13 -4.18
N ILE A 206 -18.63 -2.06 -3.33
CA ILE A 206 -17.29 -2.04 -2.71
C ILE A 206 -16.19 -1.85 -3.75
N GLU A 207 -16.22 -2.61 -4.85
CA GLU A 207 -15.21 -2.54 -5.90
C GLU A 207 -15.14 -1.16 -6.55
N SER A 208 -16.28 -0.51 -6.80
CA SER A 208 -16.31 0.85 -7.38
C SER A 208 -15.68 1.88 -6.44
N ILE A 209 -15.90 1.74 -5.14
CA ILE A 209 -15.30 2.62 -4.12
C ILE A 209 -13.79 2.39 -4.04
N LEU A 210 -13.36 1.13 -3.98
CA LEU A 210 -11.94 0.78 -3.94
C LEU A 210 -11.22 1.20 -5.23
N GLU A 211 -11.84 1.03 -6.39
CA GLU A 211 -11.30 1.45 -7.67
C GLU A 211 -11.09 2.97 -7.69
N ARG A 212 -12.10 3.75 -7.28
CA ARG A 212 -11.97 5.20 -7.14
C ARG A 212 -10.80 5.58 -6.23
N ASP A 213 -10.75 5.01 -5.03
CA ASP A 213 -9.72 5.33 -4.04
C ASP A 213 -8.30 4.96 -4.55
N LEU A 214 -8.16 3.84 -5.25
CA LEU A 214 -6.91 3.45 -5.92
C LEU A 214 -6.55 4.42 -7.06
N ARG A 215 -7.49 4.76 -7.94
CA ARG A 215 -7.27 5.70 -9.06
C ARG A 215 -6.77 7.05 -8.55
N GLU A 216 -7.42 7.63 -7.55
CA GLU A 216 -7.02 8.91 -6.96
C GLU A 216 -5.63 8.83 -6.31
N ARG A 217 -5.30 7.70 -5.67
CA ARG A 217 -3.96 7.46 -5.16
C ARG A 217 -2.94 7.41 -6.29
N LEU A 218 -3.24 6.67 -7.35
CA LEU A 218 -2.37 6.52 -8.52
C LEU A 218 -2.14 7.84 -9.25
N GLU A 219 -3.15 8.68 -9.38
CA GLU A 219 -3.02 10.03 -9.92
C GLU A 219 -2.01 10.86 -9.12
N ARG A 220 -2.12 10.85 -7.77
CA ARG A 220 -1.20 11.60 -6.90
C ARG A 220 0.25 11.14 -6.97
N ILE A 221 0.50 9.86 -7.24
CA ILE A 221 1.87 9.34 -7.40
C ILE A 221 2.38 9.45 -8.85
N GLY A 222 1.57 9.93 -9.79
CA GLY A 222 1.94 10.07 -11.20
C GLY A 222 1.76 8.80 -12.05
N GLU A 223 0.90 7.87 -11.62
CA GLU A 223 0.61 6.60 -12.30
C GLU A 223 -0.86 6.45 -12.76
N PRO A 224 -1.50 7.48 -13.36
CA PRO A 224 -2.95 7.47 -13.64
C PRO A 224 -3.39 6.35 -14.59
N ARG A 225 -2.47 5.84 -15.41
CA ARG A 225 -2.73 4.84 -16.46
C ARG A 225 -2.45 3.40 -16.01
N ALA A 226 -2.13 3.15 -14.75
CA ALA A 226 -1.92 1.78 -14.29
C ALA A 226 -3.19 0.94 -14.48
N GLU A 227 -3.03 -0.32 -14.85
CA GLU A 227 -4.11 -1.29 -14.82
C GLU A 227 -4.46 -1.59 -13.35
N LEU A 228 -5.75 -1.66 -13.02
CA LEU A 228 -6.22 -2.03 -11.70
C LEU A 228 -6.77 -3.44 -11.73
N ARG A 229 -6.38 -4.26 -10.76
CA ARG A 229 -6.96 -5.59 -10.55
C ARG A 229 -7.30 -5.79 -9.08
N MET A 230 -8.48 -6.34 -8.82
CA MET A 230 -8.97 -6.56 -7.46
C MET A 230 -9.40 -8.01 -7.29
N ALA A 231 -9.18 -8.56 -6.10
CA ALA A 231 -9.64 -9.90 -5.75
C ALA A 231 -10.09 -9.98 -4.29
N LEU A 232 -10.95 -10.96 -4.01
CA LEU A 232 -11.40 -11.25 -2.64
C LEU A 232 -10.33 -12.02 -1.87
N GLY A 233 -10.02 -11.57 -0.65
CA GLY A 233 -9.11 -12.22 0.29
C GLY A 233 -9.81 -12.65 1.57
N TYR A 234 -10.32 -13.87 1.61
CA TYR A 234 -10.90 -14.46 2.82
C TYR A 234 -9.79 -15.01 3.73
N GLY A 235 -9.20 -14.15 4.57
CA GLY A 235 -8.20 -14.55 5.58
C GLY A 235 -6.78 -14.79 5.05
N SER A 236 -6.59 -14.79 3.73
CA SER A 236 -5.27 -14.80 3.08
C SER A 236 -5.22 -13.75 1.97
N VAL A 237 -4.09 -13.05 1.88
CA VAL A 237 -3.79 -12.10 0.79
C VAL A 237 -2.89 -12.72 -0.26
N VAL A 238 -2.07 -13.69 0.14
CA VAL A 238 -0.91 -14.17 -0.63
C VAL A 238 -1.34 -14.90 -1.89
N GLU A 239 -2.31 -15.80 -1.78
CA GLU A 239 -2.79 -16.60 -2.89
C GLU A 239 -3.58 -15.74 -3.90
N PRO A 240 -4.59 -14.94 -3.51
CA PRO A 240 -5.25 -14.02 -4.45
C PRO A 240 -4.29 -13.06 -5.13
N LEU A 241 -3.31 -12.51 -4.38
CA LEU A 241 -2.30 -11.61 -4.96
C LEU A 241 -1.41 -12.32 -5.99
N GLY A 242 -1.03 -13.58 -5.72
CA GLY A 242 -0.31 -14.42 -6.66
C GLY A 242 -1.11 -14.69 -7.93
N THR A 243 -2.40 -14.98 -7.80
CA THR A 243 -3.32 -15.15 -8.94
C THR A 243 -3.42 -13.88 -9.77
N LEU A 244 -3.64 -12.72 -9.15
CA LEU A 244 -3.69 -11.44 -9.85
C LEU A 244 -2.40 -11.14 -10.62
N ALA A 245 -1.24 -11.40 -10.01
CA ALA A 245 0.05 -11.23 -10.67
C ALA A 245 0.23 -12.21 -11.85
N GLN A 246 -0.24 -13.46 -11.72
CA GLN A 246 -0.19 -14.45 -12.78
C GLN A 246 -1.09 -14.07 -13.96
N GLU A 247 -2.32 -13.63 -13.68
CA GLU A 247 -3.27 -13.19 -14.72
C GLU A 247 -2.78 -11.94 -15.45
N ALA A 248 -2.11 -11.03 -14.74
CA ALA A 248 -1.40 -9.88 -15.32
C ALA A 248 -0.11 -10.27 -16.06
N LYS A 249 0.28 -11.56 -16.02
CA LYS A 249 1.53 -12.09 -16.60
C LYS A 249 2.76 -11.33 -16.10
N ALA A 250 2.77 -11.01 -14.81
CA ALA A 250 3.81 -10.23 -14.17
C ALA A 250 5.17 -10.92 -14.26
N ASP A 251 6.18 -10.17 -14.67
CA ASP A 251 7.58 -10.59 -14.56
C ASP A 251 8.10 -10.30 -13.13
N LEU A 252 7.61 -9.21 -12.53
CA LEU A 252 8.00 -8.75 -11.20
C LEU A 252 6.77 -8.51 -10.31
N LEU A 253 6.74 -9.14 -9.14
CA LEU A 253 5.84 -8.74 -8.04
C LEU A 253 6.59 -7.80 -7.08
N LEU A 254 6.11 -6.56 -6.96
CA LEU A 254 6.69 -5.52 -6.11
C LEU A 254 5.85 -5.31 -4.86
N LEU A 255 6.47 -5.41 -3.68
CA LEU A 255 5.81 -5.34 -2.39
C LEU A 255 6.52 -4.36 -1.45
N GLY A 256 5.74 -3.55 -0.75
CA GLY A 256 6.23 -2.79 0.40
C GLY A 256 6.49 -3.69 1.60
N THR A 257 7.54 -3.42 2.38
CA THR A 257 7.82 -4.14 3.62
C THR A 257 8.05 -3.21 4.79
N HIS A 258 7.50 -3.56 5.95
CA HIS A 258 7.79 -2.86 7.19
C HIS A 258 9.00 -3.48 7.88
N GLN A 259 10.08 -2.70 8.03
CA GLN A 259 11.21 -3.03 8.91
C GLN A 259 10.79 -2.86 10.38
N ARG A 260 10.12 -3.85 10.97
CA ARG A 260 9.68 -3.77 12.39
C ARG A 260 10.84 -4.10 13.34
N ARG A 261 11.34 -3.10 14.07
CA ARG A 261 12.21 -3.29 15.26
C ARG A 261 11.35 -3.53 16.52
N GLY A 262 11.80 -4.41 17.42
CA GLY A 262 11.23 -4.61 18.77
C GLY A 262 9.92 -5.41 18.89
N MET A 263 9.26 -5.33 20.05
CA MET A 263 8.06 -6.11 20.47
C MET A 263 6.80 -5.96 19.57
N ARG A 264 6.85 -5.15 18.49
CA ARG A 264 5.74 -4.96 17.53
C ARG A 264 5.63 -6.06 16.46
N ARG A 265 6.42 -7.14 16.56
CA ARG A 265 6.33 -8.31 15.66
C ARG A 265 4.97 -9.02 15.69
N MET A 266 4.19 -8.89 16.76
CA MET A 266 3.11 -9.85 17.06
C MET A 266 1.68 -9.51 16.60
N ARG A 267 1.44 -8.41 15.87
CA ARG A 267 0.04 -8.01 15.59
C ARG A 267 -0.55 -8.43 14.24
N HIS A 268 0.21 -8.51 13.13
CA HIS A 268 -0.31 -8.88 11.79
C HIS A 268 0.71 -9.76 11.05
N GLY A 269 0.24 -10.76 10.29
CA GLY A 269 1.10 -11.65 9.49
C GLY A 269 1.82 -10.92 8.34
N SER A 270 2.96 -11.44 7.89
CA SER A 270 3.71 -10.90 6.74
C SER A 270 3.09 -11.41 5.43
N VAL A 271 2.85 -10.52 4.46
CA VAL A 271 2.45 -10.89 3.09
C VAL A 271 3.69 -11.12 2.21
N SER A 272 4.73 -10.29 2.36
CA SER A 272 5.93 -10.36 1.54
C SER A 272 6.70 -11.67 1.69
N LEU A 273 6.80 -12.20 2.91
CA LEU A 273 7.56 -13.42 3.15
C LEU A 273 6.90 -14.66 2.54
N PRO A 274 5.59 -14.92 2.71
CA PRO A 274 4.92 -15.97 1.96
C PRO A 274 4.90 -15.73 0.44
N SER A 275 4.76 -14.49 -0.04
CA SER A 275 4.82 -14.19 -1.48
C SER A 275 6.18 -14.55 -2.09
N LEU A 276 7.29 -14.36 -1.37
CA LEU A 276 8.60 -14.85 -1.79
C LEU A 276 8.64 -16.38 -1.95
N GLN A 277 7.77 -17.12 -1.26
CA GLN A 277 7.72 -18.58 -1.35
C GLN A 277 6.89 -19.03 -2.56
N VAL A 278 5.68 -18.49 -2.72
CA VAL A 278 4.66 -19.10 -3.59
C VAL A 278 4.30 -18.29 -4.84
N ALA A 279 4.74 -17.02 -4.96
CA ALA A 279 4.37 -16.20 -6.12
C ALA A 279 4.95 -16.77 -7.43
N PRO A 280 4.12 -17.03 -8.46
CA PRO A 280 4.53 -17.64 -9.72
C PRO A 280 5.10 -16.61 -10.71
N VAL A 281 6.05 -15.78 -10.26
CA VAL A 281 6.65 -14.69 -11.04
C VAL A 281 8.16 -14.86 -11.17
N ALA A 282 8.77 -14.23 -12.19
CA ALA A 282 10.21 -14.33 -12.44
C ALA A 282 11.07 -13.70 -11.34
N ALA A 283 10.56 -12.65 -10.67
CA ALA A 283 11.19 -12.09 -9.48
C ALA A 283 10.17 -11.47 -8.52
N VAL A 284 10.57 -11.34 -7.26
CA VAL A 284 9.82 -10.60 -6.23
C VAL A 284 10.75 -9.54 -5.65
N ALA A 285 10.29 -8.29 -5.60
CA ALA A 285 11.01 -7.20 -4.97
C ALA A 285 10.29 -6.76 -3.68
N CYS A 286 11.08 -6.55 -2.62
CA CYS A 286 10.64 -6.04 -1.35
C CYS A 286 11.28 -4.67 -1.12
N VAL A 287 10.47 -3.61 -1.04
CA VAL A 287 10.93 -2.24 -0.77
C VAL A 287 10.69 -1.93 0.70
N PRO A 288 11.75 -1.82 1.53
CA PRO A 288 11.57 -1.50 2.92
C PRO A 288 11.11 -0.06 3.08
N VAL A 289 10.16 0.17 3.99
CA VAL A 289 9.94 1.49 4.58
C VAL A 289 11.22 1.83 5.34
N GLU A 290 12.01 2.78 4.83
CA GLU A 290 13.18 3.26 5.55
C GLU A 290 12.71 3.78 6.93
N GLY A 291 13.37 3.34 8.01
CA GLY A 291 13.25 4.05 9.29
C GLY A 291 13.68 5.51 9.08
N PRO A 292 13.20 6.47 9.89
CA PRO A 292 13.30 7.90 9.59
C PRO A 292 14.74 8.31 9.27
N ARG A 293 15.06 8.38 7.98
CA ARG A 293 16.10 9.24 7.45
C ARG A 293 15.34 10.49 7.03
N GLU A 294 15.37 11.48 7.91
CA GLU A 294 14.78 12.80 7.72
C GLU A 294 15.45 13.49 6.51
N ALA A 295 15.05 13.13 5.30
CA ALA A 295 14.76 14.15 4.32
C ALA A 295 13.35 14.62 4.69
N PRO A 296 13.11 15.91 5.01
CA PRO A 296 11.76 16.39 5.19
C PRO A 296 10.99 16.04 3.92
N VAL A 297 10.03 15.14 4.04
CA VAL A 297 9.05 14.92 2.98
C VAL A 297 8.43 16.29 2.78
N ALA A 298 8.61 16.89 1.60
CA ALA A 298 7.90 18.10 1.27
C ALA A 298 6.41 17.80 1.44
N MET A 299 5.82 18.33 2.49
CA MET A 299 4.40 18.17 2.75
C MET A 299 3.69 19.17 1.86
N ASP A 300 3.23 18.71 0.71
CA ASP A 300 2.37 19.52 -0.13
C ASP A 300 1.09 19.86 0.64
N ILE A 301 0.60 21.08 0.47
CA ILE A 301 -0.68 21.49 1.04
C ILE A 301 -1.78 20.64 0.37
N PRO A 302 -2.55 19.84 1.12
CA PRO A 302 -3.58 19.00 0.52
C PRO A 302 -4.69 19.86 -0.08
N SER A 303 -5.15 19.48 -1.27
CA SER A 303 -6.36 20.06 -1.85
C SER A 303 -7.58 19.33 -1.30
N ILE A 304 -8.59 20.09 -0.86
CA ILE A 304 -9.88 19.54 -0.42
C ILE A 304 -10.82 19.56 -1.63
N GLN A 305 -11.11 18.41 -2.22
CA GLN A 305 -11.97 18.26 -3.39
C GLN A 305 -13.38 17.77 -3.01
N ARG A 306 -13.51 17.04 -1.90
CA ARG A 306 -14.78 16.54 -1.39
C ARG A 306 -14.96 16.82 0.08
N VAL A 307 -16.09 17.43 0.44
CA VAL A 307 -16.45 17.70 1.84
C VAL A 307 -17.75 17.00 2.16
N LEU A 308 -17.77 16.19 3.23
CA LEU A 308 -19.02 15.70 3.82
C LEU A 308 -19.44 16.70 4.90
N VAL A 309 -20.64 17.27 4.81
CA VAL A 309 -21.23 18.08 5.87
C VAL A 309 -22.52 17.44 6.36
N SER A 310 -22.75 17.43 7.67
CA SER A 310 -23.99 16.88 8.24
C SER A 310 -24.84 17.95 8.90
N THR A 311 -26.16 17.76 8.84
CA THR A 311 -27.12 18.55 9.62
C THR A 311 -28.21 17.69 10.26
N ASP A 312 -28.71 18.13 11.41
CA ASP A 312 -29.93 17.63 12.06
C ASP A 312 -31.10 18.64 11.92
N PHE A 313 -30.99 19.53 10.94
CA PHE A 313 -31.87 20.69 10.69
C PHE A 313 -31.86 21.76 11.77
N SER A 314 -31.02 21.65 12.81
CA SER A 314 -30.86 22.72 13.79
C SER A 314 -30.09 23.91 13.17
N PRO A 315 -30.41 25.15 13.58
CA PRO A 315 -29.66 26.32 13.13
C PRO A 315 -28.16 26.21 13.38
N LEU A 316 -27.75 25.61 14.50
CA LEU A 316 -26.34 25.43 14.87
C LEU A 316 -25.62 24.42 13.97
N ALA A 317 -26.28 23.33 13.58
CA ALA A 317 -25.72 22.35 12.65
C ALA A 317 -25.58 22.94 11.23
N ASN A 318 -26.59 23.70 10.78
CA ASN A 318 -26.61 24.33 9.45
C ASN A 318 -25.46 25.32 9.23
N LEU A 319 -24.91 25.92 10.30
CA LEU A 319 -23.74 26.80 10.18
C LEU A 319 -22.53 26.09 9.57
N ALA A 320 -22.43 24.76 9.66
CA ALA A 320 -21.32 24.02 9.05
C ALA A 320 -21.33 24.05 7.52
N ILE A 321 -22.50 24.24 6.90
CA ILE A 321 -22.68 24.19 5.44
C ILE A 321 -21.88 25.27 4.70
N PRO A 322 -21.98 26.57 5.02
CA PRO A 322 -21.18 27.60 4.35
C PRO A 322 -19.67 27.43 4.59
N HIS A 323 -19.26 26.97 5.77
CA HIS A 323 -17.84 26.67 6.03
C HIS A 323 -17.35 25.50 5.18
N ALA A 324 -18.13 24.43 5.08
CA ALA A 324 -17.82 23.29 4.21
C ALA A 324 -17.65 23.72 2.75
N LEU A 325 -18.57 24.54 2.23
CA LEU A 325 -18.46 25.12 0.89
C LEU A 325 -17.20 25.97 0.72
N SER A 326 -16.83 26.77 1.73
CA SER A 326 -15.67 27.65 1.65
C SER A 326 -14.34 26.91 1.48
N LEU A 327 -14.27 25.63 1.89
CA LEU A 327 -13.09 24.78 1.71
C LEU A 327 -12.94 24.27 0.28
N LEU A 328 -14.04 24.18 -0.47
CA LEU A 328 -14.06 23.57 -1.79
C LEU A 328 -13.60 24.56 -2.89
N PRO A 329 -12.68 24.14 -3.77
CA PRO A 329 -12.36 24.85 -5.00
C PRO A 329 -13.47 24.67 -6.05
N ARG A 330 -13.35 25.39 -7.17
CA ARG A 330 -14.18 25.13 -8.36
C ARG A 330 -14.02 23.68 -8.80
N GLY A 331 -15.12 23.00 -9.10
CA GLY A 331 -15.17 21.58 -9.45
C GLY A 331 -15.23 20.63 -8.24
N GLY A 332 -15.11 21.15 -7.01
CA GLY A 332 -15.28 20.36 -5.80
C GLY A 332 -16.72 19.90 -5.58
N GLU A 333 -16.90 18.89 -4.74
CA GLU A 333 -18.20 18.31 -4.40
C GLU A 333 -18.47 18.41 -2.89
N LEU A 334 -19.65 18.94 -2.55
CA LEU A 334 -20.21 18.92 -1.20
C LEU A 334 -21.22 17.77 -1.10
N VAL A 335 -21.01 16.86 -0.16
CA VAL A 335 -22.03 15.89 0.25
C VAL A 335 -22.75 16.44 1.48
N LEU A 336 -23.96 16.94 1.30
CA LEU A 336 -24.84 17.42 2.37
C LEU A 336 -25.69 16.25 2.87
N ALA A 337 -25.45 15.84 4.11
CA ALA A 337 -26.04 14.65 4.69
C ALA A 337 -26.95 14.93 5.88
N HIS A 338 -28.04 14.18 5.98
CA HIS A 338 -28.81 14.01 7.21
C HIS A 338 -28.79 12.53 7.62
N VAL A 339 -28.67 12.25 8.92
CA VAL A 339 -28.81 10.88 9.42
C VAL A 339 -30.22 10.67 9.96
N ILE A 340 -30.93 9.72 9.36
CA ILE A 340 -32.17 9.19 9.88
C ILE A 340 -31.82 8.08 10.88
N GLU A 341 -32.16 8.28 12.15
CA GLU A 341 -32.00 7.26 13.19
C GLU A 341 -32.98 6.12 12.92
N SER A 342 -32.46 4.93 12.66
CA SER A 342 -33.25 3.74 12.40
C SER A 342 -33.29 2.89 13.68
N PRO A 343 -34.46 2.70 14.32
CA PRO A 343 -34.57 1.80 15.45
C PRO A 343 -34.21 0.37 15.04
N LEU A 344 -33.67 -0.41 15.99
CA LEU A 344 -33.17 -1.78 15.78
C LEU A 344 -34.23 -2.67 15.10
N PRO A 345 -33.87 -3.52 14.11
CA PRO A 345 -34.48 -4.83 14.02
C PRO A 345 -33.76 -5.75 15.02
N ILE A 346 -34.45 -6.15 16.08
CA ILE A 346 -34.07 -7.34 16.83
C ILE A 346 -34.19 -8.50 15.85
N VAL A 347 -33.06 -9.03 15.37
CA VAL A 347 -33.05 -10.25 14.56
C VAL A 347 -33.21 -11.44 15.51
N TYR A 348 -34.45 -11.76 15.86
CA TYR A 348 -34.83 -13.15 16.13
C TYR A 348 -35.54 -13.65 14.87
N VAL A 349 -34.82 -14.47 14.08
CA VAL A 349 -35.40 -15.23 12.98
C VAL A 349 -36.30 -16.28 13.65
N ASP A 350 -37.63 -16.13 13.53
CA ASP A 350 -38.64 -17.20 13.34
C ASP A 350 -40.06 -16.88 13.85
N PHE A 351 -40.33 -15.78 14.56
CA PHE A 351 -41.69 -15.50 15.06
C PHE A 351 -42.06 -14.00 15.10
N TRP A 352 -42.35 -13.38 13.95
CA TRP A 352 -43.36 -12.30 13.88
C TRP A 352 -43.74 -11.98 12.42
N PRO A 353 -45.04 -11.92 12.06
CA PRO A 353 -45.46 -11.39 10.77
C PRO A 353 -45.10 -9.90 10.67
N ALA A 354 -44.45 -9.53 9.56
CA ALA A 354 -44.16 -8.18 9.06
C ALA A 354 -44.76 -7.04 9.91
N VAL A 355 -44.08 -6.65 10.98
CA VAL A 355 -44.37 -5.37 11.63
C VAL A 355 -43.44 -4.35 10.98
N THR A 356 -43.97 -3.59 10.03
CA THR A 356 -43.39 -2.32 9.58
C THR A 356 -43.40 -1.35 10.76
N LEU A 357 -42.42 -1.47 11.65
CA LEU A 357 -42.25 -0.61 12.82
C LEU A 357 -41.41 0.61 12.45
N GLY A 358 -42.07 1.77 12.46
CA GLY A 358 -41.44 3.07 12.49
C GLY A 358 -41.87 3.95 11.34
N ASP A 359 -42.63 4.98 11.66
CA ASP A 359 -43.00 6.13 10.83
C ASP A 359 -41.76 6.62 10.04
N MET A 360 -41.59 6.14 8.80
CA MET A 360 -40.62 6.73 7.89
C MET A 360 -41.24 8.06 7.47
N GLY A 361 -40.90 9.13 8.20
CA GLY A 361 -41.18 10.48 7.74
C GLY A 361 -40.79 10.57 6.26
N ASP A 362 -41.63 11.20 5.44
CA ASP A 362 -41.53 11.16 3.99
C ASP A 362 -40.08 11.48 3.57
N GLU A 363 -39.30 10.47 3.16
CA GLU A 363 -37.90 10.67 2.78
C GLU A 363 -37.80 11.72 1.67
N ALA A 364 -38.84 11.87 0.84
CA ALA A 364 -38.92 12.91 -0.16
C ALA A 364 -39.10 14.31 0.47
N GLU A 365 -39.81 14.44 1.57
CA GLU A 365 -39.91 15.68 2.35
C GLU A 365 -38.57 16.03 3.00
N VAL A 366 -37.93 15.09 3.70
CA VAL A 366 -36.63 15.32 4.34
C VAL A 366 -35.56 15.66 3.30
N ARG A 367 -35.60 15.02 2.13
CA ARG A 367 -34.74 15.36 0.99
C ARG A 367 -34.98 16.78 0.50
N ARG A 368 -36.25 17.19 0.31
CA ARG A 368 -36.61 18.56 -0.07
C ARG A 368 -36.12 19.58 0.96
N GLU A 369 -36.21 19.28 2.25
CA GLU A 369 -35.69 20.15 3.31
C GLU A 369 -34.16 20.30 3.23
N LEU A 370 -33.42 19.21 2.95
CA LEU A 370 -31.97 19.29 2.74
C LEU A 370 -31.60 20.10 1.50
N GLU A 371 -32.32 19.90 0.40
CA GLU A 371 -32.12 20.67 -0.84
C GLU A 371 -32.34 22.16 -0.60
N ALA A 372 -33.31 22.53 0.25
CA ALA A 372 -33.56 23.92 0.63
C ALA A 372 -32.45 24.56 1.48
N LEU A 373 -31.58 23.75 2.11
CA LEU A 373 -30.41 24.24 2.86
C LEU A 373 -29.19 24.53 1.98
N VAL A 374 -29.24 24.15 0.70
CA VAL A 374 -28.13 24.42 -0.24
C VAL A 374 -28.08 25.91 -0.54
N PRO A 375 -26.98 26.62 -0.22
CA PRO A 375 -26.85 28.04 -0.53
C PRO A 375 -26.93 28.30 -2.03
N GLY A 376 -27.79 29.24 -2.44
CA GLY A 376 -28.04 29.54 -3.87
C GLY A 376 -26.85 30.16 -4.62
N ASP A 377 -25.70 30.36 -3.97
CA ASP A 377 -24.44 30.76 -4.58
C ASP A 377 -23.47 29.60 -4.83
N ALA A 378 -23.79 28.38 -4.38
CA ALA A 378 -22.96 27.19 -4.59
C ALA A 378 -22.69 26.91 -6.09
N GLU A 379 -23.72 27.00 -6.94
CA GLU A 379 -23.58 26.87 -8.40
C GLU A 379 -22.67 27.94 -9.01
N ARG A 380 -22.81 29.20 -8.56
CA ARG A 380 -21.95 30.31 -9.02
C ARG A 380 -20.49 30.11 -8.60
N ARG A 381 -20.24 29.38 -7.51
CA ARG A 381 -18.91 28.95 -7.09
C ARG A 381 -18.40 27.72 -7.84
N GLY A 382 -19.21 27.12 -8.71
CA GLY A 382 -18.85 25.94 -9.49
C GLY A 382 -18.65 24.69 -8.63
N VAL A 383 -19.37 24.59 -7.51
CA VAL A 383 -19.34 23.44 -6.61
C VAL A 383 -20.57 22.58 -6.84
N THR A 384 -20.37 21.27 -6.98
CA THR A 384 -21.46 20.30 -7.08
C THR A 384 -21.98 19.98 -5.68
N VAL A 385 -23.29 19.99 -5.48
CA VAL A 385 -23.89 19.62 -4.19
C VAL A 385 -24.72 18.36 -4.35
N ARG A 386 -24.42 17.35 -3.53
CA ARG A 386 -25.10 16.06 -3.46
C ARG A 386 -25.82 15.97 -2.12
N VAL A 387 -27.12 15.68 -2.15
CA VAL A 387 -27.96 15.52 -0.95
C VAL A 387 -28.13 14.03 -0.62
N GLU A 388 -27.76 13.65 0.59
CA GLU A 388 -27.76 12.26 1.04
C GLU A 388 -28.54 12.06 2.34
N LEU A 389 -29.47 11.11 2.32
CA LEU A 389 -30.13 10.60 3.52
C LEU A 389 -29.39 9.34 3.95
N LEU A 390 -28.77 9.40 5.12
CA LEU A 390 -28.00 8.31 5.68
C LEU A 390 -28.83 7.58 6.73
N SER A 391 -28.83 6.26 6.70
CA SER A 391 -29.53 5.46 7.72
C SER A 391 -28.51 4.81 8.66
N GLY A 392 -28.71 4.93 9.97
CA GLY A 392 -27.81 4.33 10.95
C GLY A 392 -28.39 4.25 12.36
N ILE A 393 -27.86 3.30 13.16
CA ILE A 393 -28.17 3.20 14.59
C ILE A 393 -27.50 4.34 15.36
N GLN A 394 -26.30 4.72 14.95
CA GLN A 394 -25.52 5.80 15.54
C GLN A 394 -25.14 6.79 14.43
N ALA A 395 -25.53 8.06 14.59
CA ALA A 395 -25.24 9.10 13.61
C ALA A 395 -23.74 9.25 13.35
N ALA A 396 -22.91 9.23 14.39
CA ALA A 396 -21.47 9.35 14.22
C ALA A 396 -20.87 8.20 13.39
N GLN A 397 -21.34 6.98 13.58
CA GLN A 397 -20.91 5.83 12.78
C GLN A 397 -21.35 5.97 11.32
N ALA A 398 -22.62 6.33 11.08
CA ALA A 398 -23.16 6.51 9.73
C ALA A 398 -22.38 7.60 8.97
N LEU A 399 -22.03 8.69 9.65
CA LEU A 399 -21.22 9.78 9.08
C LEU A 399 -19.79 9.33 8.76
N CYS A 400 -19.13 8.60 9.67
CA CYS A 400 -17.79 8.05 9.39
C CYS A 400 -17.81 7.09 8.20
N GLN A 401 -18.83 6.23 8.11
CA GLN A 401 -19.00 5.29 6.99
C GLN A 401 -19.30 6.03 5.68
N ALA A 402 -20.16 7.06 5.71
CA ALA A 402 -20.44 7.91 4.56
C ALA A 402 -19.18 8.66 4.09
N ALA A 403 -18.38 9.19 5.01
CA ALA A 403 -17.13 9.88 4.66
C ALA A 403 -16.19 8.96 3.86
N GLU A 404 -16.10 7.69 4.24
CA GLU A 404 -15.34 6.68 3.49
C GLU A 404 -16.01 6.33 2.15
N ARG A 405 -17.33 6.09 2.14
CA ARG A 405 -18.09 5.79 0.91
C ARG A 405 -17.97 6.86 -0.16
N TYR A 406 -18.07 8.13 0.22
CA TYR A 406 -17.99 9.26 -0.72
C TYR A 406 -16.58 9.79 -0.92
N GLY A 407 -15.58 9.24 -0.21
CA GLY A 407 -14.19 9.67 -0.35
C GLY A 407 -13.94 11.09 0.14
N ALA A 408 -14.67 11.53 1.17
CA ALA A 408 -14.58 12.90 1.69
C ALA A 408 -13.17 13.19 2.21
N ASP A 409 -12.58 14.30 1.80
CA ASP A 409 -11.26 14.75 2.28
C ASP A 409 -11.36 15.32 3.70
N ILE A 410 -12.53 15.80 4.08
CA ILE A 410 -12.83 16.34 5.40
C ILE A 410 -14.32 16.19 5.73
N VAL A 411 -14.62 15.96 7.01
CA VAL A 411 -15.98 15.97 7.56
C VAL A 411 -16.23 17.28 8.30
N CYS A 412 -17.29 18.00 7.95
CA CYS A 412 -17.70 19.25 8.58
C CYS A 412 -18.96 19.03 9.41
N LEU A 413 -18.93 19.46 10.67
CA LEU A 413 -20.03 19.30 11.62
C LEU A 413 -20.28 20.61 12.37
N GLY A 414 -21.54 20.86 12.72
CA GLY A 414 -21.83 21.84 13.76
C GLY A 414 -21.35 21.34 15.12
N SER A 415 -20.91 22.25 15.99
CA SER A 415 -20.52 21.90 17.36
C SER A 415 -21.68 21.32 18.20
N HIS A 416 -22.93 21.61 17.84
CA HIS A 416 -24.14 21.19 18.55
C HIS A 416 -25.28 20.94 17.56
N GLY A 417 -26.26 20.16 18.02
CA GLY A 417 -27.51 19.89 17.31
C GLY A 417 -28.74 20.36 18.10
N ARG A 418 -29.86 19.65 17.92
CA ARG A 418 -31.19 19.91 18.50
C ARG A 418 -31.24 19.97 20.02
N THR A 419 -30.39 19.23 20.73
CA THR A 419 -30.42 19.12 22.20
C THR A 419 -29.61 20.21 22.92
N GLY A 420 -29.16 21.25 22.21
CA GLY A 420 -28.20 22.26 22.67
C GLY A 420 -28.29 22.64 24.15
N VAL A 421 -27.30 22.22 24.94
CA VAL A 421 -27.10 22.70 26.32
C VAL A 421 -25.78 23.47 26.43
N ARG A 422 -25.87 24.61 27.13
CA ARG A 422 -24.89 25.67 27.46
C ARG A 422 -23.39 25.39 27.32
N ARG A 423 -22.70 26.46 26.86
CA ARG A 423 -21.28 26.87 26.95
C ARG A 423 -20.24 25.74 27.15
N ALA A 424 -19.41 25.59 26.11
CA ALA A 424 -18.08 24.97 26.06
C ALA A 424 -17.96 23.44 25.88
N VAL A 425 -19.07 22.69 25.80
CA VAL A 425 -19.02 21.24 25.53
C VAL A 425 -19.30 20.97 24.05
N LEU A 426 -18.61 20.00 23.43
CA LEU A 426 -18.90 19.56 22.05
C LEU A 426 -20.09 18.59 22.06
N GLY A 427 -21.02 18.67 21.11
CA GLY A 427 -22.14 17.72 21.00
C GLY A 427 -21.68 16.27 20.85
N SER A 428 -22.47 15.31 21.34
CA SER A 428 -22.11 13.88 21.40
C SER A 428 -21.70 13.30 20.04
N VAL A 429 -22.47 13.59 18.99
CA VAL A 429 -22.16 13.16 17.62
C VAL A 429 -20.81 13.72 17.15
N ALA A 430 -20.57 15.02 17.36
CA ALA A 430 -19.33 15.64 16.93
C ALA A 430 -18.10 15.13 17.71
N GLN A 431 -18.24 14.87 19.02
CA GLN A 431 -17.20 14.21 19.82
C GLN A 431 -16.87 12.83 19.26
N GLU A 432 -17.89 12.03 18.96
CA GLU A 432 -17.71 10.67 18.51
C GLU A 432 -17.15 10.60 17.08
N VAL A 433 -17.56 11.49 16.18
CA VAL A 433 -16.96 11.60 14.83
C VAL A 433 -15.50 12.03 14.92
N VAL A 434 -15.15 13.03 15.74
CA VAL A 434 -13.75 13.43 15.96
C VAL A 434 -12.92 12.26 16.48
N ALA A 435 -13.47 11.42 17.35
CA ALA A 435 -12.76 10.28 17.92
C ALA A 435 -12.61 9.09 16.94
N ARG A 436 -13.55 8.89 16.02
CA ARG A 436 -13.64 7.68 15.18
C ARG A 436 -13.29 7.90 13.70
N SER A 437 -13.37 9.13 13.20
CA SER A 437 -13.17 9.44 11.79
C SER A 437 -11.74 9.15 11.35
N ARG A 438 -11.60 8.53 10.17
CA ARG A 438 -10.31 8.40 9.46
C ARG A 438 -9.96 9.63 8.63
N ARG A 439 -10.92 10.54 8.46
CA ARG A 439 -10.77 11.81 7.74
C ARG A 439 -10.61 12.96 8.75
N PRO A 440 -9.87 14.03 8.40
CA PRO A 440 -9.90 15.28 9.14
C PRO A 440 -11.35 15.72 9.44
N VAL A 441 -11.56 16.36 10.60
CA VAL A 441 -12.86 16.84 11.03
C VAL A 441 -12.78 18.33 11.36
N LEU A 442 -13.61 19.14 10.68
CA LEU A 442 -13.85 20.54 11.02
C LEU A 442 -15.12 20.66 11.85
N VAL A 443 -14.97 21.13 13.08
CA VAL A 443 -16.11 21.45 13.95
C VAL A 443 -16.33 22.95 13.95
N VAL A 444 -17.49 23.37 13.44
CA VAL A 444 -17.90 24.77 13.42
C VAL A 444 -18.54 25.13 14.76
N LYS A 445 -17.84 25.99 15.50
CA LYS A 445 -18.32 26.56 16.75
C LYS A 445 -19.12 27.82 16.49
N HIS A 446 -20.12 28.06 17.33
CA HIS A 446 -20.82 29.33 17.34
C HIS A 446 -19.99 30.37 18.12
N PRO A 447 -19.62 31.53 17.54
CA PRO A 447 -19.12 32.67 18.32
C PRO A 447 -20.29 33.17 19.16
N ALA A 448 -20.22 33.08 20.50
CA ALA A 448 -21.34 33.39 21.40
C ALA A 448 -22.20 34.56 20.84
N LEU A 449 -23.49 34.32 20.58
CA LEU A 449 -24.41 35.43 20.26
C LEU A 449 -24.21 36.47 21.38
N PRO A 450 -23.91 37.74 21.03
CA PRO A 450 -23.80 38.80 22.03
C PRO A 450 -25.08 38.92 22.87
#